data_AF-A0A6H9LMK0-F1
#
_entry.id   AF-A0A6H9LMK0-F1
#
_cell.length_a   1.000
_cell.length_b   1.000
_cell.length_c   1.000
_cell.angle_alpha   90.00
_cell.angle_beta   90.00
_cell.angle_gamma   90.00
#
_symmetry.space_group_name_H-M   'P 1'
#
loop_
_entity.id
_entity.type
_entity.pdbx_description
1 polymer ?
#
loop_
_entity_poly.entity_id
_entity_poly.type
_entity_poly.pdbx_seq_one_letter_code
_entity_poly.pdbx_strand_id
1 'polypeptide(L)'
;MGTGVMRGNMPPFLGTEEEAQMIAAHLVPKLDSRHIADIYGLEGIALGKKVYDIRCGKCHVIGGFNDKSESITGLEETDYIDMLDYAGDYAEEMPDFTGDEKEREALIKYLLSLSNEGGTE
;
A
#
# COMPACT_ATOMS: atom_id res chain seq x y z
N MET A 1 -12.19 11.29 -11.82
CA MET A 1 -12.81 9.96 -11.72
C MET A 1 -11.73 9.03 -11.20
N GLY A 2 -11.91 8.35 -10.06
CA GLY A 2 -10.80 7.55 -9.48
C GLY A 2 -11.16 6.69 -8.27
N THR A 3 -12.45 6.37 -8.06
CA THR A 3 -12.91 5.62 -6.86
C THR A 3 -13.14 4.13 -7.11
N GLY A 4 -12.90 3.62 -8.32
CA GLY A 4 -13.21 2.22 -8.69
C GLY A 4 -12.13 1.20 -8.29
N VAL A 5 -10.91 1.64 -7.98
CA VAL A 5 -9.74 0.77 -7.77
C VAL A 5 -9.34 0.60 -6.31
N MET A 6 -9.95 1.36 -5.41
CA MET A 6 -9.69 1.31 -3.96
C MET A 6 -10.88 0.72 -3.23
N ARG A 7 -10.63 -0.20 -2.30
CA ARG A 7 -11.67 -0.69 -1.39
C ARG A 7 -12.00 0.39 -0.36
N GLY A 8 -13.15 1.03 -0.52
CA GLY A 8 -13.65 2.04 0.41
C GLY A 8 -15.16 1.98 0.56
N ASN A 9 -15.65 2.29 1.75
CA ASN A 9 -17.08 2.47 2.03
C ASN A 9 -17.47 3.96 2.05
N MET A 10 -16.74 4.81 1.32
CA MET A 10 -16.98 6.25 1.36
C MET A 10 -18.27 6.56 0.57
N PRO A 11 -19.35 7.03 1.23
CA PRO A 11 -20.54 7.46 0.52
C PRO A 11 -20.24 8.72 -0.31
N PRO A 12 -21.14 9.10 -1.25
CA PRO A 12 -21.02 10.37 -1.94
C PRO A 12 -20.87 11.53 -0.94
N PHE A 13 -19.90 12.41 -1.18
CA PHE A 13 -19.76 13.63 -0.39
C PHE A 13 -20.90 14.58 -0.74
N LEU A 14 -21.76 14.89 0.24
CA LEU A 14 -22.97 15.69 0.03
C LEU A 14 -22.72 17.20 0.16
N GLY A 15 -21.52 17.61 0.54
CA GLY A 15 -21.14 19.02 0.66
C GLY A 15 -20.73 19.66 -0.66
N THR A 16 -20.48 20.97 -0.63
CA THR A 16 -19.99 21.74 -1.78
C THR A 16 -18.49 21.54 -2.02
N GLU A 17 -18.00 21.96 -3.18
CA GLU A 17 -16.56 21.97 -3.46
C GLU A 17 -15.78 22.86 -2.48
N GLU A 18 -16.37 23.99 -2.06
CA GLU A 18 -15.79 24.88 -1.05
C GLU A 18 -15.68 24.18 0.32
N GLU A 19 -16.71 23.43 0.73
CA GLU A 19 -16.67 22.64 1.97
C GLU A 19 -15.62 21.54 1.92
N ALA A 20 -15.48 20.85 0.76
CA ALA A 20 -14.42 19.87 0.57
C ALA A 20 -13.02 20.50 0.71
N GLN A 21 -12.82 21.68 0.12
CA GLN A 21 -11.56 22.43 0.22
C GLN A 21 -11.26 22.86 1.67
N MET A 22 -12.27 23.32 2.41
CA MET A 22 -12.10 23.67 3.83
C MET A 22 -11.73 22.46 4.69
N ILE A 23 -12.35 21.31 4.45
CA ILE A 23 -11.99 20.06 5.14
C ILE A 23 -10.54 19.68 4.81
N ALA A 24 -10.15 19.71 3.53
CA ALA A 24 -8.78 19.42 3.12
C ALA A 24 -7.77 20.35 3.80
N ALA A 25 -8.02 21.67 3.79
CA ALA A 25 -7.18 22.67 4.44
C ALA A 25 -7.06 22.43 5.96
N HIS A 26 -8.10 21.90 6.59
CA HIS A 26 -8.08 21.55 8.01
C HIS A 26 -7.27 20.27 8.30
N LEU A 27 -7.30 19.28 7.40
CA LEU A 27 -6.67 17.97 7.59
C LEU A 27 -5.19 17.97 7.23
N VAL A 28 -4.79 18.62 6.13
CA VAL A 28 -3.41 18.59 5.62
C VAL A 28 -2.36 18.93 6.69
N PRO A 29 -2.51 20.00 7.51
CA PRO A 29 -1.53 20.32 8.55
C PRO A 29 -1.47 19.30 9.70
N LYS A 30 -2.44 18.38 9.79
CA LYS A 30 -2.52 17.34 10.83
C LYS A 30 -2.06 15.97 10.33
N LEU A 31 -1.67 15.86 9.06
CA LEU A 31 -1.16 14.61 8.54
C LEU A 31 0.18 14.29 9.18
N ASP A 32 0.30 13.07 9.70
CA ASP A 32 1.59 12.56 10.16
C ASP A 32 2.42 12.16 8.95
N SER A 33 3.52 12.87 8.72
CA SER A 33 4.41 12.65 7.59
C SER A 33 5.64 11.83 7.95
N ARG A 34 5.72 11.28 9.17
CA ARG A 34 6.81 10.40 9.58
C ARG A 34 6.72 9.06 8.85
N HIS A 35 7.83 8.34 8.80
CA HIS A 35 7.84 6.97 8.27
C HIS A 35 6.99 6.04 9.14
N ILE A 36 6.37 5.05 8.52
CA ILE A 36 5.53 4.03 9.19
C ILE A 36 6.33 3.34 10.29
N ALA A 37 7.63 3.11 10.07
CA ALA A 37 8.53 2.57 11.08
C ALA A 37 8.55 3.42 12.36
N ASP A 38 8.58 4.75 12.24
CA ASP A 38 8.64 5.68 13.39
C ASP A 38 7.28 5.85 14.06
N ILE A 39 6.20 5.85 13.28
CA ILE A 39 4.83 6.00 13.80
C ILE A 39 4.45 4.80 14.66
N TYR A 40 4.76 3.59 14.18
CA TYR A 40 4.32 2.34 14.81
C TYR A 40 5.40 1.65 15.64
N GLY A 41 6.67 2.06 15.55
CA GLY A 41 7.78 1.41 16.25
C GLY A 41 7.99 -0.05 15.82
N LEU A 42 7.74 -0.35 14.54
CA LEU A 42 7.80 -1.71 13.99
C LEU A 42 9.08 -1.94 13.19
N GLU A 43 9.50 -3.21 13.13
CA GLU A 43 10.65 -3.66 12.33
C GLU A 43 10.38 -5.01 11.67
N GLY A 44 11.25 -5.40 10.73
CA GLY A 44 11.19 -6.70 10.05
C GLY A 44 9.86 -6.99 9.36
N ILE A 45 9.42 -8.24 9.37
CA ILE A 45 8.18 -8.69 8.70
C ILE A 45 6.94 -7.94 9.26
N ALA A 46 6.92 -7.59 10.56
CA ALA A 46 5.81 -6.86 11.15
C ALA A 46 5.68 -5.43 10.56
N LEU A 47 6.81 -4.76 10.32
CA LEU A 47 6.84 -3.50 9.58
C LEU A 47 6.37 -3.71 8.13
N GLY A 48 6.88 -4.75 7.45
CA GLY A 48 6.51 -5.07 6.07
C GLY A 48 5.01 -5.28 5.89
N LYS A 49 4.40 -6.04 6.79
CA LYS A 49 2.94 -6.21 6.82
C LYS A 49 2.22 -4.88 7.02
N LYS A 50 2.72 -4.02 7.90
CA LYS A 50 2.11 -2.69 8.14
C LYS A 50 2.22 -1.79 6.92
N VAL A 51 3.36 -1.79 6.25
CA VAL A 51 3.59 -1.07 4.99
C VAL A 51 2.62 -1.57 3.93
N TYR A 52 2.47 -2.89 3.77
CA TYR A 52 1.48 -3.49 2.88
C TYR A 52 0.06 -3.02 3.21
N ASP A 53 -0.39 -3.18 4.45
CA ASP A 53 -1.76 -2.82 4.89
C ASP A 53 -2.13 -1.35 4.58
N ILE A 54 -1.13 -0.45 4.63
CA ILE A 54 -1.31 0.99 4.44
C ILE A 54 -1.19 1.39 2.97
N ARG A 55 -0.15 0.94 2.27
CA ARG A 55 0.21 1.41 0.92
C ARG A 55 -0.37 0.56 -0.19
N CYS A 56 -0.51 -0.75 0.02
CA CYS A 56 -0.92 -1.71 -1.02
C CYS A 56 -2.32 -2.28 -0.74
N GLY A 57 -2.59 -2.62 0.52
CA GLY A 57 -3.77 -3.35 1.00
C GLY A 57 -5.11 -2.62 0.89
N LYS A 58 -5.10 -1.37 0.42
CA LYS A 58 -6.33 -0.64 0.07
C LYS A 58 -6.83 -1.04 -1.32
N CYS A 59 -5.93 -1.39 -2.23
CA CYS A 59 -6.24 -1.84 -3.58
C CYS A 59 -6.03 -3.35 -3.74
N HIS A 60 -5.01 -3.92 -3.09
CA HIS A 60 -4.63 -5.32 -3.20
C HIS A 60 -4.94 -6.05 -1.89
N VAL A 61 -6.15 -6.59 -1.75
CA VAL A 61 -6.54 -7.32 -0.54
C VAL A 61 -6.24 -8.80 -0.74
N ILE A 62 -5.34 -9.35 0.09
CA ILE A 62 -5.03 -10.80 0.10
C ILE A 62 -6.32 -11.59 0.34
N GLY A 63 -6.60 -12.55 -0.54
CA GLY A 63 -7.81 -13.37 -0.55
C GLY A 63 -9.10 -12.59 -0.85
N GLY A 64 -9.01 -11.39 -1.43
CA GLY A 64 -10.15 -10.49 -1.54
C GLY A 64 -10.14 -9.59 -2.78
N PHE A 65 -10.56 -8.33 -2.57
CA PHE A 65 -10.68 -7.34 -3.63
C PHE A 65 -9.34 -7.09 -4.32
N ASN A 66 -9.31 -7.31 -5.65
CA ASN A 66 -8.15 -7.12 -6.51
C ASN A 66 -6.86 -7.75 -5.93
N ASP A 67 -7.03 -8.97 -5.41
CA ASP A 67 -5.93 -9.80 -4.93
C ASP A 67 -4.90 -10.06 -6.04
N LYS A 68 -3.63 -9.96 -5.67
CA LYS A 68 -2.46 -10.20 -6.53
C LYS A 68 -1.52 -11.24 -5.95
N SER A 69 -1.88 -11.91 -4.85
CA SER A 69 -1.09 -12.93 -4.17
C SER A 69 -0.55 -14.01 -5.13
N GLU A 70 -1.40 -14.55 -6.00
CA GLU A 70 -0.97 -15.52 -7.02
C GLU A 70 0.04 -14.95 -8.02
N SER A 71 -0.13 -13.68 -8.42
CA SER A 71 0.74 -13.02 -9.41
C SER A 71 2.14 -12.69 -8.86
N ILE A 72 2.30 -12.69 -7.54
CA ILE A 72 3.58 -12.44 -6.86
C ILE A 72 4.19 -13.71 -6.26
N THR A 73 3.51 -14.84 -6.39
CA THR A 73 4.02 -16.13 -5.89
C THR A 73 5.19 -16.59 -6.76
N GLY A 74 6.28 -17.03 -6.13
CA GLY A 74 7.48 -17.53 -6.83
C GLY A 74 8.39 -16.46 -7.41
N LEU A 75 8.15 -15.18 -7.10
CA LEU A 75 9.06 -14.09 -7.44
C LEU A 75 10.29 -14.07 -6.51
N GLU A 76 11.43 -13.70 -7.07
CA GLU A 76 12.68 -13.49 -6.33
C GLU A 76 12.72 -12.08 -5.73
N GLU A 77 13.64 -11.85 -4.79
CA GLU A 77 13.82 -10.55 -4.14
C GLU A 77 14.01 -9.41 -5.16
N THR A 78 14.77 -9.64 -6.23
CA THR A 78 15.02 -8.67 -7.30
C THR A 78 13.75 -8.29 -8.06
N ASP A 79 12.84 -9.24 -8.27
CA ASP A 79 11.58 -8.94 -8.97
C ASP A 79 10.71 -7.99 -8.14
N TYR A 80 10.72 -8.14 -6.81
CA TYR A 80 10.02 -7.21 -5.92
C TYR A 80 10.66 -5.82 -5.89
N ILE A 81 11.98 -5.74 -5.99
CA ILE A 81 12.68 -4.45 -6.07
C ILE A 81 12.23 -3.71 -7.34
N ASP A 82 12.27 -4.40 -8.49
CA ASP A 82 11.85 -3.83 -9.78
C ASP A 82 10.37 -3.42 -9.74
N MET A 83 9.50 -4.26 -9.17
CA MET A 83 8.08 -3.93 -9.02
C MET A 83 7.84 -2.67 -8.19
N LEU A 84 8.61 -2.45 -7.14
CA LEU A 84 8.46 -1.27 -6.28
C LEU A 84 9.03 -0.01 -6.95
N ASP A 85 10.09 -0.14 -7.75
CA ASP A 85 10.71 0.99 -8.46
C ASP A 85 9.87 1.49 -9.63
N TYR A 86 9.14 0.59 -10.29
CA TYR A 86 8.27 0.90 -11.43
C TYR A 86 6.77 0.81 -11.10
N ALA A 87 6.42 0.90 -9.82
CA ALA A 87 5.04 0.72 -9.35
C ALA A 87 4.04 1.64 -10.09
N GLY A 88 4.36 2.92 -10.25
CA GLY A 88 3.50 3.89 -10.95
C GLY A 88 3.38 3.68 -12.45
N ASP A 89 4.29 2.91 -13.06
CA ASP A 89 4.30 2.67 -14.51
C ASP A 89 3.37 1.53 -14.94
N TYR A 90 2.92 0.68 -14.00
CA TYR A 90 2.06 -0.46 -14.32
C TYR A 90 0.62 -0.06 -14.71
N ALA A 91 0.08 0.99 -14.09
CA ALA A 91 -1.27 1.50 -14.37
C ALA A 91 -1.43 2.94 -13.90
N GLU A 92 -2.29 3.73 -14.56
CA GLU A 92 -2.57 5.14 -14.19
C GLU A 92 -3.02 5.28 -12.73
N GLU A 93 -3.76 4.30 -12.21
CA GLU A 93 -4.26 4.31 -10.84
C GLU A 93 -3.35 3.64 -9.80
N MET A 94 -2.24 3.01 -10.23
CA MET A 94 -1.24 2.43 -9.33
C MET A 94 -0.26 3.52 -8.89
N PRO A 95 -0.12 3.80 -7.58
CA PRO A 95 0.79 4.84 -7.13
C PRO A 95 2.23 4.34 -7.07
N ASP A 96 3.18 5.27 -7.18
CA ASP A 96 4.59 5.02 -6.85
C ASP A 96 4.78 4.58 -5.39
N PHE A 97 5.78 3.75 -5.15
CA PHE A 97 6.19 3.43 -3.79
C PHE A 97 6.90 4.63 -3.15
N THR A 98 6.40 5.07 -1.99
CA THR A 98 6.88 6.26 -1.27
C THR A 98 7.40 5.94 0.14
N GLY A 99 7.73 4.68 0.41
CA GLY A 99 8.42 4.28 1.64
C GLY A 99 9.92 4.56 1.58
N ASP A 100 10.56 4.65 2.74
CA ASP A 100 12.02 4.68 2.82
C ASP A 100 12.63 3.28 2.60
N GLU A 101 13.96 3.20 2.63
CA GLU A 101 14.66 1.92 2.44
C GLU A 101 14.30 0.88 3.49
N LYS A 102 14.09 1.31 4.75
CA LYS A 102 13.70 0.41 5.84
C LYS A 102 12.31 -0.20 5.59
N GLU A 103 11.35 0.62 5.17
CA GLU A 103 10.01 0.18 4.78
C GLU A 103 10.06 -0.72 3.54
N ARG A 104 10.90 -0.39 2.55
CA ARG A 104 11.10 -1.18 1.33
C ARG A 104 11.59 -2.59 1.65
N GLU A 105 12.73 -2.71 2.35
CA GLU A 105 13.29 -4.01 2.74
C GLU A 105 12.30 -4.83 3.56
N ALA A 106 11.60 -4.18 4.50
CA ALA A 106 10.61 -4.83 5.34
C ALA A 106 9.43 -5.36 4.52
N LEU A 107 8.93 -4.57 3.55
CA LEU A 107 7.86 -4.96 2.65
C LEU A 107 8.27 -6.17 1.81
N ILE A 108 9.46 -6.16 1.20
CA ILE A 108 9.94 -7.28 0.39
C ILE A 108 10.04 -8.56 1.23
N LYS A 109 10.59 -8.48 2.46
CA LYS A 109 10.62 -9.61 3.41
C LYS A 109 9.21 -10.15 3.71
N TYR A 110 8.21 -9.28 3.85
CA TYR A 110 6.84 -9.70 4.05
C TYR A 110 6.25 -10.37 2.79
N LEU A 111 6.45 -9.81 1.59
CA LEU A 111 5.94 -10.40 0.35
C LEU A 111 6.56 -11.78 0.08
N LEU A 112 7.87 -11.93 0.29
CA LEU A 112 8.56 -13.22 0.23
C LEU A 112 8.00 -14.23 1.24
N SER A 113 7.61 -13.79 2.44
CA SER A 113 6.98 -14.68 3.42
C SER A 113 5.62 -15.21 2.95
N LEU A 114 4.85 -14.40 2.22
CA LEU A 114 3.58 -14.84 1.62
C LEU A 114 3.80 -15.87 0.52
N SER A 115 4.78 -15.65 -0.35
CA SER A 115 5.09 -16.57 -1.45
C SER A 115 5.63 -17.92 -0.96
N ASN A 116 6.29 -17.94 0.20
CA ASN A 116 6.77 -19.18 0.83
C ASN A 116 5.66 -19.93 1.58
N GLU A 117 4.67 -19.24 2.13
CA GLU A 117 3.50 -19.84 2.79
C GLU A 117 2.46 -20.39 1.80
N GLY A 118 2.41 -19.84 0.56
CA GLY A 118 1.59 -20.36 -0.54
C GLY A 118 2.12 -21.63 -1.22
N GLY A 119 3.24 -22.18 -0.73
CA GLY A 119 3.92 -23.37 -1.26
C GLY A 119 3.67 -24.67 -0.46
N THR A 120 2.77 -24.65 0.52
CA THR A 120 2.36 -25.86 1.24
C THR A 120 0.85 -26.04 1.20
N GLU A 121 0.47 -27.12 0.50
CA GLU A 121 -0.81 -27.85 0.42
C GLU A 121 -1.76 -27.51 -0.74
#